data_AF-A0A3M0WLJ4-F1
#
_entry.id   AF-A0A3M0WLJ4-F1
#
_cell.length_a   1.000
_cell.length_b   1.000
_cell.length_c   1.000
_cell.angle_alpha   90.00
_cell.angle_beta   90.00
_cell.angle_gamma   90.00
#
_symmetry.space_group_name_H-M   'P 1'
#
loop_
_entity.id
_entity.type
_entity.pdbx_description
1 polymer ?
#
loop_
_entity_poly.entity_id
_entity_poly.type
_entity_poly.pdbx_seq_one_letter_code
_entity_poly.pdbx_strand_id
1 'polypeptide(L)'
;MERIPPFHRIGIYNLKTKNFMDWGKKDSSENYAELAFNEASGIKDGDLKYQAFSNMAELLINKGKYPEANGIINRLFAMKNLFNPVCEINSAYLKVKLLFNQKKYQESIKTGEQLIENAKKSGKEYFIKDTYKILAESYDSLDNIYLANSYLKIYSDFLERRKNGSNRRLESEIKAKYDVNKLNSKVESSYKLVTVTTILTILSIFAGIILLVWGVKSYKKYKQEEILAGKLEAEKEKHKENYLKLAESVERKAVGENGYIIINDKKIEYNDIISIKSFGHYLYYNLMSRKKPYLERNTLKEISSKLPKSNFIQIHRSHMINLLHVKSFEGNVVTLSKEEKMKVSRTFKPVFLDAFRSLT
;
A
#
# COMPACT_ATOMS: atom_id res chain seq x y z
N MET A 1 -18.63 -94.86 -2.05
CA MET A 1 -19.08 -93.46 -1.93
C MET A 1 -18.70 -92.74 -3.22
N GLU A 2 -19.68 -92.38 -4.04
CA GLU A 2 -19.42 -91.58 -5.25
C GLU A 2 -18.76 -90.25 -4.85
N ARG A 3 -17.65 -89.91 -5.52
CA ARG A 3 -16.97 -88.62 -5.29
C ARG A 3 -17.90 -87.52 -5.80
N ILE A 4 -18.23 -86.56 -4.92
CA ILE A 4 -18.99 -85.35 -5.26
C ILE A 4 -18.39 -84.71 -6.52
N PRO A 5 -19.16 -84.36 -7.57
CA PRO A 5 -18.62 -83.79 -8.80
C PRO A 5 -17.83 -82.48 -8.57
N PRO A 6 -16.79 -82.19 -9.37
CA PRO A 6 -15.94 -80.99 -9.19
C PRO A 6 -16.72 -79.67 -9.08
N PHE A 7 -17.77 -79.51 -9.90
CA PHE A 7 -18.65 -78.34 -9.87
C PHE A 7 -19.29 -78.10 -8.50
N HIS A 8 -19.81 -79.16 -7.87
CA HIS A 8 -20.45 -79.07 -6.56
C HIS A 8 -19.42 -78.77 -5.46
N ARG A 9 -18.20 -79.32 -5.56
CA ARG A 9 -17.11 -79.02 -4.61
C ARG A 9 -16.72 -77.54 -4.64
N ILE A 10 -16.57 -76.95 -5.81
CA ILE A 10 -16.23 -75.51 -5.95
C ILE A 10 -17.28 -74.64 -5.29
N GLY A 11 -18.57 -74.94 -5.50
CA GLY A 11 -19.67 -74.22 -4.84
C GLY A 11 -19.59 -74.30 -3.32
N ILE A 12 -19.36 -75.50 -2.77
CA ILE A 12 -19.21 -75.71 -1.32
C ILE A 12 -17.99 -74.94 -0.78
N TYR A 13 -16.86 -75.02 -1.46
CA TYR A 13 -15.64 -74.32 -1.04
C TYR A 13 -15.82 -72.80 -1.06
N ASN A 14 -16.41 -72.23 -2.13
CA ASN A 14 -16.73 -70.80 -2.21
C ASN A 14 -17.64 -70.32 -1.07
N LEU A 15 -18.67 -71.10 -0.72
CA LEU A 15 -19.57 -70.78 0.40
C LEU A 15 -18.82 -70.83 1.72
N LYS A 16 -18.00 -71.87 1.94
CA LYS A 16 -17.17 -71.99 3.15
C LYS A 16 -16.19 -70.84 3.27
N THR A 17 -15.52 -70.44 2.18
CA THR A 17 -14.62 -69.29 2.16
C THR A 17 -15.30 -68.03 2.69
N LYS A 18 -16.49 -67.70 2.19
CA LYS A 18 -17.24 -66.51 2.63
C LYS A 18 -17.69 -66.62 4.08
N ASN A 19 -18.30 -67.74 4.47
CA ASN A 19 -18.76 -67.93 5.85
C ASN A 19 -17.61 -67.83 6.86
N PHE A 20 -16.46 -68.46 6.58
CA PHE A 20 -15.30 -68.36 7.47
C PHE A 20 -14.68 -66.96 7.48
N MET A 21 -14.74 -66.24 6.35
CA MET A 21 -14.32 -64.84 6.30
C MET A 21 -15.22 -63.96 7.18
N ASP A 22 -16.53 -64.13 7.08
CA ASP A 22 -17.53 -63.42 7.89
C ASP A 22 -17.40 -63.74 9.38
N TRP A 23 -17.02 -64.97 9.73
CA TRP A 23 -16.72 -65.39 11.10
C TRP A 23 -15.33 -64.99 11.60
N GLY A 24 -14.52 -64.30 10.78
CA GLY A 24 -13.16 -63.88 11.13
C GLY A 24 -12.14 -65.02 11.21
N LYS A 25 -12.49 -66.24 10.77
CA LYS A 25 -11.62 -67.42 10.75
C LYS A 25 -10.76 -67.42 9.48
N LYS A 26 -9.74 -66.54 9.46
CA LYS A 26 -8.91 -66.25 8.28
C LYS A 26 -8.24 -67.50 7.69
N ASP A 27 -7.60 -68.34 8.51
CA ASP A 27 -6.88 -69.53 8.01
C ASP A 27 -7.81 -70.56 7.38
N SER A 28 -9.01 -70.72 7.95
CA SER A 28 -10.03 -71.60 7.37
C SER A 28 -10.56 -71.04 6.05
N SER A 29 -10.84 -69.74 6.00
CA SER A 29 -11.28 -69.06 4.77
C SER A 29 -10.23 -69.21 3.67
N GLU A 30 -8.95 -69.06 4.03
CA GLU A 30 -7.81 -69.24 3.13
C GLU A 30 -7.73 -70.64 2.54
N ASN A 31 -7.72 -71.66 3.41
CA ASN A 31 -7.66 -73.05 2.97
C ASN A 31 -8.79 -73.38 1.97
N TYR A 32 -10.03 -72.98 2.27
CA TYR A 32 -11.14 -73.22 1.36
C TYR A 32 -11.07 -72.38 0.07
N ALA A 33 -10.50 -71.16 0.11
CA ALA A 33 -10.29 -70.35 -1.07
C ALA A 33 -9.27 -70.99 -2.03
N GLU A 34 -8.17 -71.52 -1.49
CA GLU A 34 -7.16 -72.23 -2.28
C GLU A 34 -7.73 -73.52 -2.89
N LEU A 35 -8.48 -74.30 -2.11
CA LEU A 35 -9.17 -75.49 -2.63
C LEU A 35 -10.16 -75.14 -3.75
N ALA A 36 -10.95 -74.07 -3.58
CA ALA A 36 -11.86 -73.59 -4.63
C ALA A 36 -11.11 -73.16 -5.89
N PHE A 37 -10.02 -72.40 -5.73
CA PHE A 37 -9.22 -71.87 -6.84
C PHE A 37 -8.53 -72.97 -7.64
N ASN A 38 -7.95 -73.96 -6.96
CA ASN A 38 -7.26 -75.08 -7.59
C ASN A 38 -8.23 -75.95 -8.40
N GLU A 39 -9.39 -76.28 -7.80
CA GLU A 39 -10.45 -77.05 -8.48
C GLU A 39 -11.06 -76.24 -9.65
N ALA A 40 -11.24 -74.94 -9.48
CA ALA A 40 -11.81 -74.06 -10.50
C ALA A 40 -10.86 -73.81 -11.69
N SER A 41 -9.55 -74.00 -11.52
CA SER A 41 -8.56 -73.77 -12.59
C SER A 41 -8.72 -74.74 -13.76
N GLY A 42 -9.23 -75.96 -13.51
CA GLY A 42 -9.42 -77.00 -14.52
C GLY A 42 -10.76 -76.98 -15.26
N ILE A 43 -11.68 -76.06 -14.91
CA ILE A 43 -13.03 -76.01 -15.52
C ILE A 43 -13.20 -74.83 -16.48
N LYS A 44 -14.20 -74.94 -17.36
CA LYS A 44 -14.62 -73.86 -18.27
C LYS A 44 -15.04 -72.62 -17.48
N ASP A 45 -14.87 -71.45 -18.10
CA ASP A 45 -15.27 -70.18 -17.51
C ASP A 45 -16.77 -70.16 -17.22
N GLY A 46 -17.13 -69.55 -16.08
CA GLY A 46 -18.48 -69.50 -15.55
C GLY A 46 -18.48 -68.98 -14.10
N ASP A 47 -19.67 -68.78 -13.54
CA ASP A 47 -19.86 -68.05 -12.28
C ASP A 47 -19.12 -68.66 -11.08
N LEU A 48 -19.06 -70.00 -10.98
CA LEU A 48 -18.34 -70.65 -9.87
C LEU A 48 -16.83 -70.43 -9.95
N LYS A 49 -16.26 -70.48 -11.16
CA LYS A 49 -14.84 -70.19 -11.39
C LYS A 49 -14.55 -68.73 -11.11
N TYR A 50 -15.41 -67.84 -11.59
CA TYR A 50 -15.33 -66.41 -11.29
C TYR A 50 -15.33 -66.13 -9.78
N GLN A 51 -16.24 -66.76 -9.03
CA GLN A 51 -16.31 -66.62 -7.57
C GLN A 51 -15.05 -67.13 -6.88
N ALA A 52 -14.54 -68.29 -7.27
CA ALA A 52 -13.31 -68.85 -6.70
C ALA A 52 -12.11 -67.93 -6.94
N PHE A 53 -11.96 -67.43 -8.17
CA PHE A 53 -10.89 -66.51 -8.53
C PHE A 53 -11.04 -65.15 -7.83
N SER A 54 -12.27 -64.65 -7.68
CA SER A 54 -12.54 -63.39 -6.97
C SER A 54 -12.21 -63.48 -5.49
N ASN A 55 -12.66 -64.56 -4.82
CA ASN A 55 -12.34 -64.82 -3.42
C ASN A 55 -10.82 -64.93 -3.21
N MET A 56 -10.11 -65.63 -4.11
CA MET A 56 -8.65 -65.75 -4.05
C MET A 56 -7.95 -64.41 -4.28
N ALA A 57 -8.40 -63.60 -5.25
CA ALA A 57 -7.85 -62.28 -5.50
C ALA A 57 -8.01 -61.37 -4.27
N GLU A 58 -9.20 -61.36 -3.65
CA GLU A 58 -9.45 -60.59 -2.42
C GLU A 58 -8.53 -61.01 -1.27
N LEU A 59 -8.33 -62.32 -1.09
CA LEU A 59 -7.44 -62.85 -0.07
C LEU A 59 -5.98 -62.42 -0.31
N LEU A 60 -5.50 -62.51 -1.55
CA LEU A 60 -4.14 -62.08 -1.91
C LEU A 60 -3.94 -60.58 -1.69
N ILE A 61 -4.93 -59.75 -2.00
CA ILE A 61 -4.90 -58.31 -1.69
C ILE A 61 -4.72 -58.11 -0.18
N ASN A 62 -5.53 -58.78 0.64
CA ASN A 62 -5.47 -58.65 2.09
C ASN A 62 -4.13 -59.16 2.68
N LYS A 63 -3.44 -60.09 2.01
CA LYS A 63 -2.11 -60.59 2.38
C LYS A 63 -0.95 -59.74 1.85
N GLY A 64 -1.23 -58.69 1.08
CA GLY A 64 -0.19 -57.87 0.46
C GLY A 64 0.50 -58.50 -0.77
N LYS A 65 -0.01 -59.63 -1.27
CA LYS A 65 0.50 -60.33 -2.46
C LYS A 65 -0.06 -59.70 -3.73
N TYR A 66 0.32 -58.44 -3.96
CA TYR A 66 -0.31 -57.60 -4.98
C TYR A 66 -0.03 -58.04 -6.43
N PRO A 67 1.18 -58.49 -6.81
CA PRO A 67 1.43 -58.97 -8.17
C PRO A 67 0.56 -60.17 -8.54
N GLU A 68 0.45 -61.14 -7.64
CA GLU A 68 -0.37 -62.34 -7.82
C GLU A 68 -1.86 -61.98 -7.88
N ALA A 69 -2.32 -61.10 -6.98
CA ALA A 69 -3.69 -60.59 -7.01
C ALA A 69 -4.02 -59.90 -8.34
N ASN A 70 -3.12 -59.03 -8.83
CA ASN A 70 -3.31 -58.34 -10.11
C ASN A 70 -3.35 -59.32 -11.29
N GLY A 71 -2.52 -60.37 -11.26
CA GLY A 71 -2.56 -61.45 -12.24
C GLY A 71 -3.91 -62.17 -12.28
N ILE A 72 -4.49 -62.47 -11.12
CA ILE A 72 -5.84 -63.06 -11.04
C ILE A 72 -6.91 -62.08 -11.51
N ILE A 73 -6.84 -60.80 -11.13
CA ILE A 73 -7.81 -59.77 -11.56
C ILE A 73 -7.81 -59.62 -13.08
N ASN A 74 -6.64 -59.62 -13.73
CA ASN A 74 -6.56 -59.57 -15.20
C ASN A 74 -7.24 -60.79 -15.84
N ARG A 75 -7.12 -61.98 -15.24
CA ARG A 75 -7.85 -63.18 -15.70
C ARG A 75 -9.36 -63.01 -15.51
N LEU A 76 -9.81 -62.45 -14.39
CA LEU A 76 -11.23 -62.18 -14.14
C LEU A 76 -11.84 -61.26 -15.21
N PHE A 77 -11.11 -60.23 -15.66
CA PHE A 77 -11.55 -59.37 -16.77
C PHE A 77 -11.57 -60.09 -18.13
N ALA A 78 -10.74 -61.11 -18.32
CA ALA A 78 -10.64 -61.85 -19.58
C ALA A 78 -11.63 -63.03 -19.68
N MET A 79 -12.34 -63.39 -18.61
CA MET A 79 -13.28 -64.51 -18.62
C MET A 79 -14.44 -64.25 -19.59
N LYS A 80 -14.65 -65.18 -20.52
CA LYS A 80 -15.74 -65.12 -21.52
C LYS A 80 -17.01 -65.79 -20.97
N ASN A 81 -18.17 -65.41 -21.50
CA ASN A 81 -19.48 -66.03 -21.20
C ASN A 81 -19.91 -65.91 -19.72
N LEU A 82 -19.63 -64.78 -19.09
CA LEU A 82 -20.22 -64.45 -17.79
C LEU A 82 -21.70 -64.12 -18.00
N PHE A 83 -22.61 -64.89 -17.39
CA PHE A 83 -24.05 -64.62 -17.48
C PHE A 83 -24.47 -63.40 -16.64
N ASN A 84 -23.53 -62.85 -15.85
CA ASN A 84 -23.83 -61.85 -14.85
C ASN A 84 -22.97 -60.58 -15.01
N PRO A 85 -23.56 -59.44 -15.40
CA PRO A 85 -22.83 -58.18 -15.51
C PRO A 85 -22.39 -57.59 -14.16
N VAL A 86 -22.74 -58.22 -13.03
CA VAL A 86 -22.16 -57.94 -11.70
C VAL A 86 -20.70 -58.38 -11.63
N CYS A 87 -20.27 -59.35 -12.45
CA CYS A 87 -18.89 -59.82 -12.48
C CYS A 87 -17.92 -58.73 -12.97
N GLU A 88 -18.29 -57.93 -13.97
CA GLU A 88 -17.46 -56.80 -14.41
C GLU A 88 -17.29 -55.75 -13.30
N ILE A 89 -18.39 -55.42 -12.61
CA ILE A 89 -18.40 -54.49 -11.49
C ILE A 89 -17.52 -54.99 -10.34
N ASN A 90 -17.63 -56.28 -10.00
CA ASN A 90 -16.85 -56.87 -8.93
C ASN A 90 -15.35 -56.97 -9.28
N SER A 91 -15.00 -57.27 -10.54
CA SER A 91 -13.61 -57.24 -11.01
C SER A 91 -13.01 -55.84 -10.92
N ALA A 92 -13.77 -54.82 -11.31
CA ALA A 92 -13.37 -53.42 -11.17
C ALA A 92 -13.22 -53.01 -9.70
N TYR A 93 -14.14 -53.43 -8.82
CA TYR A 93 -14.01 -53.21 -7.38
C TYR A 93 -12.72 -53.84 -6.81
N LEU A 94 -12.39 -55.08 -7.18
CA LEU A 94 -11.14 -55.73 -6.76
C LEU A 94 -9.91 -54.95 -7.25
N LYS A 95 -9.96 -54.36 -8.44
CA LYS A 95 -8.89 -53.48 -8.95
C LYS A 95 -8.76 -52.20 -8.11
N VAL A 96 -9.86 -51.56 -7.74
CA VAL A 96 -9.88 -50.40 -6.83
C VAL A 96 -9.27 -50.78 -5.47
N LYS A 97 -9.74 -51.88 -4.88
CA LYS A 97 -9.25 -52.40 -3.60
C LYS A 97 -7.75 -52.74 -3.63
N LEU A 98 -7.27 -53.32 -4.73
CA LEU A 98 -5.84 -53.57 -4.94
C LEU A 98 -5.03 -52.27 -4.90
N LEU A 99 -5.43 -51.27 -5.69
CA LEU A 99 -4.74 -49.98 -5.78
C LEU A 99 -4.72 -49.25 -4.43
N PHE A 100 -5.85 -49.28 -3.71
CA PHE A 100 -5.94 -48.73 -2.36
C PHE A 100 -4.95 -49.39 -1.39
N ASN A 101 -4.90 -50.73 -1.35
CA ASN A 101 -3.98 -51.45 -0.47
C ASN A 101 -2.50 -51.22 -0.84
N GLN A 102 -2.21 -50.95 -2.12
CA GLN A 102 -0.89 -50.50 -2.58
C GLN A 102 -0.55 -49.04 -2.20
N LYS A 103 -1.43 -48.34 -1.48
CA LYS A 103 -1.35 -46.91 -1.16
C LYS A 103 -1.33 -45.99 -2.39
N LYS A 104 -1.80 -46.49 -3.54
CA LYS A 104 -1.95 -45.72 -4.78
C LYS A 104 -3.31 -45.01 -4.79
N TYR A 105 -3.50 -44.10 -3.84
CA TYR A 105 -4.80 -43.49 -3.56
C TYR A 105 -5.39 -42.74 -4.77
N GLN A 106 -4.56 -42.00 -5.52
CA GLN A 106 -5.03 -41.27 -6.71
C GLN A 106 -5.50 -42.22 -7.84
N GLU A 107 -4.75 -43.30 -8.12
CA GLU A 107 -5.14 -44.30 -9.12
C GLU A 107 -6.40 -45.07 -8.69
N SER A 108 -6.50 -45.40 -7.39
CA SER A 108 -7.67 -46.01 -6.76
C SER A 108 -8.91 -45.13 -6.94
N ILE A 109 -8.80 -43.83 -6.65
CA ILE A 109 -9.87 -42.86 -6.81
C ILE A 109 -10.35 -42.80 -8.26
N LYS A 110 -9.42 -42.59 -9.20
CA LYS A 110 -9.75 -42.50 -10.63
C LYS A 110 -10.50 -43.74 -11.11
N THR A 111 -10.04 -44.92 -10.72
CA THR A 111 -10.66 -46.20 -11.12
C THR A 111 -12.01 -46.40 -10.42
N GLY A 112 -12.13 -46.00 -9.15
CA GLY A 112 -13.35 -46.09 -8.36
C GLY A 112 -14.45 -45.15 -8.87
N GLU A 113 -14.11 -43.94 -9.29
CA GLU A 113 -15.05 -42.99 -9.88
C GLU A 113 -15.56 -43.47 -11.25
N GLN A 114 -14.68 -44.01 -12.09
CA GLN A 114 -15.07 -44.65 -13.36
C GLN A 114 -16.03 -45.83 -13.11
N LEU A 115 -15.75 -46.66 -12.10
CA LEU A 115 -16.64 -47.75 -11.70
C LEU A 115 -18.01 -47.22 -11.26
N ILE A 116 -18.04 -46.15 -10.46
CA ILE A 116 -19.30 -45.52 -10.02
C ILE A 116 -20.11 -45.02 -11.22
N GLU A 117 -19.47 -44.33 -12.16
CA GLU A 117 -20.14 -43.81 -13.34
C GLU A 117 -20.78 -44.94 -14.18
N ASN A 118 -20.03 -46.02 -14.40
CA ASN A 118 -20.51 -47.19 -15.14
C ASN A 118 -21.64 -47.93 -14.40
N ALA A 119 -21.54 -48.05 -13.07
CA ALA A 119 -22.57 -48.68 -12.26
C ALA A 119 -23.87 -47.85 -12.22
N LYS A 120 -23.77 -46.52 -12.18
CA LYS A 120 -24.94 -45.61 -12.28
C LYS A 120 -25.61 -45.73 -13.64
N LYS A 121 -24.85 -45.68 -14.74
CA LYS A 121 -25.36 -45.84 -16.11
C LYS A 121 -26.10 -47.16 -16.32
N SER A 122 -25.66 -48.21 -15.63
CA SER A 122 -26.25 -49.55 -15.73
C SER A 122 -27.30 -49.87 -14.65
N GLY A 123 -27.65 -48.92 -13.78
CA GLY A 123 -28.64 -49.11 -12.71
C GLY A 123 -28.21 -50.10 -11.61
N LYS A 124 -26.90 -50.35 -11.45
CA LYS A 124 -26.33 -51.38 -10.56
C LYS A 124 -25.60 -50.78 -9.35
N GLU A 125 -26.01 -49.59 -8.93
CA GLU A 125 -25.40 -48.82 -7.86
C GLU A 125 -25.31 -49.57 -6.53
N TYR A 126 -26.20 -50.54 -6.30
CA TYR A 126 -26.17 -51.37 -5.10
C TYR A 126 -24.88 -52.20 -4.95
N PHE A 127 -24.25 -52.62 -6.06
CA PHE A 127 -23.08 -53.51 -6.03
C PHE A 127 -21.75 -52.79 -5.75
N ILE A 128 -21.76 -51.46 -5.69
CA ILE A 128 -20.56 -50.63 -5.53
C ILE A 128 -20.50 -49.92 -4.17
N LYS A 129 -21.31 -50.34 -3.19
CA LYS A 129 -21.34 -49.71 -1.86
C LYS A 129 -19.94 -49.65 -1.24
N ASP A 130 -19.18 -50.74 -1.33
CA ASP A 130 -17.86 -50.86 -0.69
C ASP A 130 -16.81 -50.01 -1.43
N THR A 131 -17.05 -49.69 -2.71
CA THR A 131 -16.26 -48.70 -3.46
C THR A 131 -16.34 -47.33 -2.82
N TYR A 132 -17.54 -46.88 -2.38
CA TYR A 132 -17.68 -45.59 -1.70
C TYR A 132 -16.90 -45.52 -0.39
N LYS A 133 -16.84 -46.62 0.36
CA LYS A 133 -15.99 -46.71 1.55
C LYS A 133 -14.50 -46.56 1.22
N ILE A 134 -14.02 -47.28 0.20
CA ILE A 134 -12.62 -47.18 -0.23
C ILE A 134 -12.29 -45.77 -0.73
N LEU A 135 -13.20 -45.12 -1.46
CA LEU A 135 -13.00 -43.74 -1.90
C LEU A 135 -12.95 -42.77 -0.72
N ALA A 136 -13.85 -42.94 0.27
CA ALA A 136 -13.81 -42.14 1.48
C ALA A 136 -12.44 -42.25 2.17
N GLU A 137 -11.95 -43.47 2.37
CA GLU A 137 -10.63 -43.74 2.98
C GLU A 137 -9.46 -43.24 2.11
N SER A 138 -9.60 -43.31 0.78
CA SER A 138 -8.58 -42.81 -0.15
C SER A 138 -8.47 -41.29 -0.12
N TYR A 139 -9.61 -40.58 -0.09
CA TYR A 139 -9.63 -39.13 0.04
C TYR A 139 -9.17 -38.66 1.42
N ASP A 140 -9.50 -39.41 2.49
CA ASP A 140 -9.01 -39.18 3.86
C ASP A 140 -7.47 -39.30 3.90
N SER A 141 -6.92 -40.33 3.23
CA SER A 141 -5.47 -40.54 3.12
C SER A 141 -4.74 -39.47 2.30
N LEU A 142 -5.47 -38.62 1.56
CA LEU A 142 -4.95 -37.49 0.78
C LEU A 142 -5.30 -36.14 1.43
N ASP A 143 -5.69 -36.14 2.71
CA ASP A 143 -6.11 -34.97 3.49
C ASP A 143 -7.30 -34.20 2.88
N ASN A 144 -8.06 -34.82 1.98
CA ASN A 144 -9.28 -34.26 1.41
C ASN A 144 -10.51 -34.67 2.23
N ILE A 145 -10.59 -34.09 3.43
CA ILE A 145 -11.63 -34.37 4.43
C ILE A 145 -13.04 -34.14 3.87
N TYR A 146 -13.22 -33.14 3.00
CA TYR A 146 -14.53 -32.82 2.42
C TYR A 146 -15.07 -33.96 1.55
N LEU A 147 -14.27 -34.43 0.58
CA LEU A 147 -14.69 -35.55 -0.28
C LEU A 147 -14.71 -36.87 0.47
N ALA A 148 -13.79 -37.08 1.43
CA ALA A 148 -13.83 -38.25 2.30
C ALA A 148 -15.19 -38.38 3.01
N ASN A 149 -15.67 -37.28 3.61
CA ASN A 149 -16.96 -37.27 4.30
C ASN A 149 -18.15 -37.37 3.35
N SER A 150 -18.07 -36.80 2.13
CA SER A 150 -19.16 -36.90 1.17
C SER A 150 -19.38 -38.36 0.72
N TYR A 151 -18.31 -39.09 0.45
CA TYR A 151 -18.37 -40.51 0.12
C TYR A 151 -18.76 -41.39 1.32
N LEU A 152 -18.28 -41.05 2.53
CA LEU A 152 -18.65 -41.76 3.75
C LEU A 152 -20.15 -41.65 4.02
N LYS A 153 -20.75 -40.48 3.76
CA LYS A 153 -22.20 -40.28 3.86
C LYS A 153 -22.97 -41.17 2.89
N ILE A 154 -22.54 -41.22 1.62
CA ILE A 154 -23.18 -42.09 0.63
C ILE A 154 -23.11 -43.54 1.10
N TYR A 155 -21.95 -43.97 1.59
CA TYR A 155 -21.78 -45.32 2.14
C TYR A 155 -22.72 -45.58 3.33
N SER A 156 -22.84 -44.65 4.29
CA SER A 156 -23.77 -44.80 5.42
C SER A 156 -25.23 -44.88 4.96
N ASP A 157 -25.63 -44.09 3.97
CA ASP A 157 -26.99 -44.11 3.41
C ASP A 157 -27.31 -45.47 2.76
N PHE A 158 -26.32 -46.12 2.13
CA PHE A 158 -26.47 -47.48 1.60
C PHE A 158 -26.64 -48.52 2.70
N LEU A 159 -25.98 -48.35 3.85
CA LEU A 159 -26.15 -49.26 4.98
C LEU A 159 -27.53 -49.08 5.64
N GLU A 160 -28.00 -47.85 5.84
CA GLU A 160 -29.31 -47.57 6.47
C GLU A 160 -30.50 -48.15 5.67
N ARG A 161 -30.41 -48.19 4.34
CA ARG A 161 -31.45 -48.81 3.47
C ARG A 161 -31.61 -50.32 3.72
N ARG A 162 -30.61 -50.99 4.32
CA ARG A 162 -30.62 -52.42 4.61
C ARG A 162 -31.00 -52.65 6.09
N LYS A 163 -32.30 -52.64 6.41
CA LYS A 163 -32.86 -52.96 7.75
C LYS A 163 -32.60 -54.40 8.27
N ASN A 164 -31.59 -55.12 7.78
CA ASN A 164 -31.28 -56.48 8.24
C ASN A 164 -30.16 -56.46 9.29
N GLY A 165 -30.51 -56.79 10.53
CA GLY A 165 -29.79 -56.51 11.78
C GLY A 165 -28.41 -57.11 12.00
N SER A 166 -27.70 -57.58 10.97
CA SER A 166 -26.37 -58.20 11.14
C SER A 166 -25.23 -57.19 11.31
N ASN A 167 -25.41 -55.90 10.94
CA ASN A 167 -24.34 -54.89 10.95
C ASN A 167 -24.68 -53.56 11.66
N ARG A 168 -25.63 -53.55 12.59
CA ARG A 168 -26.04 -52.33 13.32
C ARG A 168 -24.89 -51.60 14.03
N ARG A 169 -23.89 -52.35 14.52
CA ARG A 169 -22.71 -51.77 15.19
C ARG A 169 -21.85 -50.96 14.22
N LEU A 170 -21.49 -51.57 13.08
CA LEU A 170 -20.70 -50.91 12.05
C LEU A 170 -21.43 -49.68 11.49
N GLU A 171 -22.74 -49.78 11.28
CA GLU A 171 -23.60 -48.65 10.90
C GLU A 171 -23.51 -47.49 11.91
N SER A 172 -23.65 -47.79 13.21
CA SER A 172 -23.58 -46.77 14.26
C SER A 172 -22.20 -46.11 14.36
N GLU A 173 -21.12 -46.89 14.19
CA GLU A 173 -19.75 -46.39 14.22
C GLU A 173 -19.46 -45.46 13.03
N ILE A 174 -19.88 -45.84 11.82
CA ILE A 174 -19.70 -45.03 10.62
C ILE A 174 -20.48 -43.72 10.74
N LYS A 175 -21.72 -43.79 11.20
CA LYS A 175 -22.56 -42.61 11.42
C LYS A 175 -21.94 -41.67 12.44
N ALA A 176 -21.47 -42.20 13.57
CA ALA A 176 -20.77 -41.42 14.59
C ALA A 176 -19.51 -40.76 14.00
N LYS A 177 -18.71 -41.48 13.22
CA LYS A 177 -17.51 -40.93 12.55
C LYS A 177 -17.88 -39.76 11.62
N TYR A 178 -18.91 -39.93 10.78
CA TYR A 178 -19.37 -38.87 9.89
C TYR A 178 -19.87 -37.64 10.65
N ASP A 179 -20.68 -37.83 11.69
CA ASP A 179 -21.23 -36.73 12.49
C ASP A 179 -20.12 -35.96 13.23
N VAL A 180 -19.13 -36.67 13.78
CA VAL A 180 -17.92 -36.06 14.39
C VAL A 180 -17.15 -35.25 13.36
N ASN A 181 -16.87 -35.81 12.19
CA ASN A 181 -16.13 -35.11 11.14
C ASN A 181 -16.88 -33.87 10.63
N LYS A 182 -18.20 -33.95 10.51
CA LYS A 182 -19.06 -32.81 10.16
C LYS A 182 -18.97 -31.69 11.20
N LEU A 183 -18.97 -32.03 12.49
CA LEU A 183 -18.77 -31.04 13.55
C LEU A 183 -17.37 -30.41 13.48
N ASN A 184 -16.32 -31.22 13.31
CA ASN A 184 -14.94 -30.75 13.21
C ASN A 184 -14.76 -29.77 12.03
N SER A 185 -15.34 -30.08 10.87
CA SER A 185 -15.27 -29.18 9.70
C SER A 185 -15.92 -27.81 9.94
N LYS A 186 -17.03 -27.76 10.70
CA LYS A 186 -17.65 -26.50 11.13
C LYS A 186 -16.77 -25.73 12.10
N VAL A 187 -16.22 -26.44 13.10
CA VAL A 187 -15.32 -25.86 14.10
C VAL A 187 -14.09 -25.26 13.41
N GLU A 188 -13.46 -25.98 12.49
CA GLU A 188 -12.30 -25.48 11.73
C GLU A 188 -12.65 -24.24 10.90
N SER A 189 -13.81 -24.24 10.24
CA SER A 189 -14.30 -23.07 9.49
C SER A 189 -14.52 -21.86 10.40
N SER A 190 -15.06 -22.06 11.60
CA SER A 190 -15.22 -21.01 12.60
C SER A 190 -13.87 -20.49 13.11
N TYR A 191 -12.90 -21.36 13.38
CA TYR A 191 -11.54 -20.95 13.76
C TYR A 191 -10.89 -20.08 12.68
N LYS A 192 -10.98 -20.48 11.41
CA LYS A 192 -10.46 -19.68 10.28
C LYS A 192 -11.08 -18.27 10.26
N LEU A 193 -12.41 -18.18 10.41
CA LEU A 193 -13.09 -16.89 10.44
C LEU A 193 -12.59 -15.99 11.60
N VAL A 194 -12.45 -16.54 12.81
CA VAL A 194 -11.93 -15.82 13.98
C VAL A 194 -10.47 -15.37 13.76
N THR A 195 -9.64 -16.20 13.15
CA THR A 195 -8.24 -15.80 12.86
C THR A 195 -8.16 -14.67 11.83
N VAL A 196 -9.02 -14.67 10.80
CA VAL A 196 -9.04 -13.58 9.82
C VAL A 196 -9.53 -12.28 10.46
N THR A 197 -10.59 -12.32 11.26
CA THR A 197 -11.12 -11.11 11.91
C THR A 197 -10.14 -10.52 12.91
N THR A 198 -9.41 -11.36 13.68
CA THR A 198 -8.37 -10.89 14.60
C THR A 198 -7.17 -10.24 13.88
N ILE A 199 -6.76 -10.76 12.73
CA ILE A 199 -5.72 -10.10 11.92
C ILE A 199 -6.21 -8.72 11.43
N LEU A 200 -7.44 -8.64 10.94
CA LEU A 200 -8.02 -7.38 10.45
C LEU A 200 -8.18 -6.32 11.55
N THR A 201 -8.54 -6.72 12.78
CA THR A 201 -8.62 -5.78 13.91
C THR A 201 -7.24 -5.24 14.28
N ILE A 202 -6.22 -6.10 14.32
CA ILE A 202 -4.83 -5.67 14.57
C ILE A 202 -4.36 -4.67 13.51
N LEU A 203 -4.60 -4.94 12.22
CA LEU A 203 -4.26 -4.03 11.12
C LEU A 203 -4.99 -2.68 11.25
N SER A 204 -6.25 -2.69 11.65
CA SER A 204 -7.04 -1.47 11.84
C SER A 204 -6.49 -0.60 12.98
N ILE A 205 -6.04 -1.22 14.08
CA ILE A 205 -5.37 -0.52 15.18
C ILE A 205 -4.06 0.12 14.69
N PHE A 206 -3.24 -0.62 13.93
CA PHE A 206 -2.01 -0.09 13.34
C PHE A 206 -2.26 1.11 12.41
N ALA A 207 -3.27 1.02 11.55
CA ALA A 207 -3.66 2.13 10.67
C ALA A 207 -4.07 3.37 11.48
N GLY A 208 -4.83 3.18 12.57
CA GLY A 208 -5.19 4.26 13.50
C GLY A 208 -3.97 4.94 14.14
N ILE A 209 -2.96 4.16 14.55
CA ILE A 209 -1.71 4.71 15.11
C ILE A 209 -0.95 5.53 14.07
N ILE A 210 -0.87 5.05 12.81
CA ILE A 210 -0.21 5.78 11.72
C ILE A 210 -0.92 7.12 11.45
N LEU A 211 -2.25 7.12 11.41
CA LEU A 211 -3.04 8.33 11.23
C LEU A 211 -2.86 9.31 12.39
N LEU A 212 -2.79 8.82 13.63
CA LEU A 212 -2.47 9.65 14.79
C LEU A 212 -1.09 10.30 14.68
N VAL A 213 -0.05 9.53 14.33
CA VAL A 213 1.31 10.04 14.15
C VAL A 213 1.35 11.09 13.04
N TRP A 214 0.69 10.82 11.91
CA TRP A 214 0.60 11.75 10.80
C TRP A 214 -0.15 13.03 11.19
N GLY A 215 -1.28 12.91 11.89
CA GLY A 215 -2.04 14.04 12.41
C GLY A 215 -1.22 14.93 13.35
N VAL A 216 -0.48 14.33 14.29
CA VAL A 216 0.43 15.08 15.19
C VAL A 216 1.53 15.79 14.41
N LYS A 217 2.14 15.14 13.41
CA LYS A 217 3.18 15.74 12.57
C LYS A 217 2.64 16.92 11.76
N SER A 218 1.47 16.75 11.14
CA SER A 218 0.79 17.79 10.37
C SER A 218 0.39 18.99 11.24
N TYR A 219 -0.13 18.74 12.45
CA TYR A 219 -0.46 19.81 13.40
C TYR A 219 0.76 20.61 13.83
N LYS A 220 1.89 19.93 14.13
CA LYS A 220 3.15 20.62 14.46
C LYS A 220 3.65 21.49 13.31
N LYS A 221 3.54 21.01 12.07
CA LYS A 221 3.94 21.77 10.87
C LYS A 221 3.10 23.04 10.71
N TYR A 222 1.77 22.90 10.75
CA TYR A 222 0.84 24.03 10.66
C TYR A 222 1.17 25.11 11.71
N LYS A 223 1.37 24.70 12.97
CA LYS A 223 1.69 25.63 14.05
C LYS A 223 3.03 26.35 13.86
N GLN A 224 4.02 25.70 13.23
CA GLN A 224 5.30 26.35 12.90
C GLN A 224 5.14 27.39 11.78
N GLU A 225 4.35 27.08 10.75
CA GLU A 225 4.08 28.00 9.63
C GLU A 225 3.34 29.26 10.12
N GLU A 226 2.36 29.10 11.02
CA GLU A 226 1.65 30.22 11.66
C GLU A 226 2.60 31.16 12.42
N ILE A 227 3.49 30.60 13.25
CA ILE A 227 4.48 31.38 14.01
C ILE A 227 5.43 32.11 13.06
N LEU A 228 5.85 31.47 11.95
CA LEU A 228 6.74 32.10 10.97
C LEU A 228 6.04 33.24 10.22
N ALA A 229 4.78 33.05 9.83
CA ALA A 229 3.98 34.08 9.18
C ALA A 229 3.84 35.32 10.08
N GLY A 230 3.52 35.14 11.36
CA GLY A 230 3.44 36.24 12.33
C GLY A 230 4.77 36.99 12.50
N LYS A 231 5.91 36.28 12.51
CA LYS A 231 7.24 36.92 12.54
C LYS A 231 7.52 37.73 11.28
N LEU A 232 7.18 37.20 10.12
CA LEU A 232 7.37 37.87 8.83
C LEU A 232 6.51 39.14 8.71
N GLU A 233 5.27 39.09 9.20
CA GLU A 233 4.38 40.26 9.23
C GLU A 233 4.96 41.36 10.13
N ALA A 234 5.43 41.02 11.32
CA ALA A 234 6.07 41.99 12.23
C ALA A 234 7.35 42.61 11.62
N GLU A 235 8.14 41.83 10.87
CA GLU A 235 9.33 42.33 10.17
C GLU A 235 8.97 43.28 9.01
N LYS A 236 7.92 42.96 8.24
CA LYS A 236 7.39 43.84 7.18
C LYS A 236 6.91 45.17 7.74
N GLU A 237 6.23 45.17 8.89
CA GLU A 237 5.78 46.41 9.53
C GLU A 237 6.97 47.31 9.94
N LYS A 238 8.02 46.72 10.55
CA LYS A 238 9.24 47.47 10.88
C LYS A 238 9.92 48.07 9.66
N HIS A 239 10.02 47.30 8.57
CA HIS A 239 10.60 47.82 7.33
C HIS A 239 9.77 48.96 6.74
N LYS A 240 8.44 48.84 6.75
CA LYS A 240 7.53 49.90 6.29
C LYS A 240 7.74 51.19 7.08
N GLU A 241 7.85 51.10 8.42
CA GLU A 241 8.12 52.26 9.27
C GLU A 241 9.46 52.94 8.90
N ASN A 242 10.51 52.15 8.65
CA ASN A 242 11.81 52.67 8.21
C ASN A 242 11.75 53.36 6.85
N TYR A 243 10.99 52.80 5.89
CA TYR A 243 10.80 53.42 4.57
C TYR A 243 10.06 54.76 4.65
N LEU A 244 9.02 54.88 5.50
CA LEU A 244 8.31 56.15 5.69
C LEU A 244 9.25 57.23 6.26
N LYS A 245 10.05 56.89 7.28
CA LYS A 245 11.04 57.80 7.87
C LYS A 245 12.08 58.29 6.84
N LEU A 246 12.52 57.41 5.94
CA LEU A 246 13.44 57.77 4.86
C LEU A 246 12.78 58.70 3.83
N ALA A 247 11.56 58.39 3.39
CA ALA A 247 10.82 59.20 2.43
C ALA A 247 10.63 60.66 2.93
N GLU A 248 10.25 60.83 4.20
CA GLU A 248 10.12 62.16 4.82
C GLU A 248 11.46 62.93 4.90
N SER A 249 12.59 62.24 4.97
CA SER A 249 13.91 62.89 4.98
C SER A 249 14.34 63.37 3.58
N VAL A 250 13.91 62.67 2.53
CA VAL A 250 14.23 62.98 1.13
C VAL A 250 13.39 64.16 0.63
N GLU A 251 12.09 64.19 0.92
CA GLU A 251 11.21 65.31 0.53
C GLU A 251 11.67 66.64 1.13
N ARG A 252 12.14 66.63 2.38
CA ARG A 252 12.69 67.83 3.05
C ARG A 252 13.94 68.39 2.35
N LYS A 253 14.73 67.56 1.67
CA LYS A 253 15.90 68.03 0.90
C LYS A 253 15.51 68.59 -0.46
N ALA A 254 14.57 67.97 -1.18
CA ALA A 254 14.22 68.35 -2.55
C ALA A 254 13.53 69.73 -2.68
N VAL A 255 12.81 70.18 -1.65
CA VAL A 255 12.10 71.48 -1.66
C VAL A 255 13.07 72.69 -1.63
N GLY A 256 14.33 72.50 -1.24
CA GLY A 256 15.33 73.58 -1.15
C GLY A 256 16.01 73.98 -2.46
N GLU A 257 15.90 73.20 -3.54
CA GLU A 257 16.79 73.32 -4.72
C GLU A 257 16.17 73.99 -5.96
N ASN A 258 14.83 74.14 -6.07
CA ASN A 258 14.15 74.60 -7.30
C ASN A 258 13.32 75.89 -7.14
N GLY A 259 13.92 76.96 -6.59
CA GLY A 259 13.25 78.26 -6.42
C GLY A 259 13.83 79.41 -7.25
N TYR A 260 13.11 80.53 -7.31
CA TYR A 260 13.51 81.75 -8.00
C TYR A 260 13.15 83.02 -7.21
N ILE A 261 13.82 84.12 -7.51
CA ILE A 261 13.48 85.47 -7.04
C ILE A 261 13.24 86.42 -8.21
N ILE A 262 12.38 87.41 -8.01
CA ILE A 262 12.14 88.48 -8.99
C ILE A 262 12.95 89.71 -8.56
N ILE A 263 13.81 90.22 -9.46
CA ILE A 263 14.68 91.37 -9.24
C ILE A 263 14.48 92.36 -10.40
N ASN A 264 13.93 93.55 -10.13
CA ASN A 264 13.42 94.51 -11.14
C ASN A 264 12.68 93.81 -12.31
N ASP A 265 11.59 93.11 -11.98
CA ASP A 265 10.70 92.38 -12.92
C ASP A 265 11.35 91.24 -13.73
N LYS A 266 12.56 90.79 -13.35
CA LYS A 266 13.21 89.62 -13.96
C LYS A 266 13.29 88.45 -12.99
N LYS A 267 12.86 87.29 -13.49
CA LYS A 267 12.98 86.00 -12.79
C LYS A 267 14.44 85.53 -12.82
N ILE A 268 15.03 85.32 -11.65
CA ILE A 268 16.39 84.80 -11.48
C ILE A 268 16.32 83.56 -10.58
N GLU A 269 16.85 82.45 -11.06
CA GLU A 269 16.89 81.18 -10.31
C GLU A 269 17.87 81.27 -9.14
N TYR A 270 17.56 80.63 -8.02
CA TYR A 270 18.45 80.61 -6.86
C TYR A 270 19.82 80.01 -7.20
N ASN A 271 19.83 78.96 -8.03
CA ASN A 271 21.04 78.27 -8.48
C ASN A 271 21.86 79.09 -9.50
N ASP A 272 21.34 80.22 -10.00
CA ASP A 272 22.12 81.13 -10.84
C ASP A 272 22.85 82.19 -10.00
N ILE A 273 22.43 82.45 -8.75
CA ILE A 273 23.03 83.49 -7.89
C ILE A 273 24.27 82.94 -7.19
N ILE A 274 25.45 83.46 -7.51
CA ILE A 274 26.73 83.13 -6.86
C ILE A 274 26.85 83.87 -5.53
N SER A 275 26.66 85.18 -5.55
CA SER A 275 26.81 86.05 -4.38
C SER A 275 26.05 87.36 -4.52
N ILE A 276 25.77 87.99 -3.39
CA ILE A 276 25.08 89.26 -3.28
C ILE A 276 25.95 90.21 -2.46
N LYS A 277 26.33 91.34 -3.06
CA LYS A 277 27.17 92.37 -2.44
C LYS A 277 26.39 93.65 -2.24
N SER A 278 26.43 94.20 -1.02
CA SER A 278 25.82 95.49 -0.71
C SER A 278 26.81 96.63 -0.88
N PHE A 279 26.36 97.70 -1.52
CA PHE A 279 27.08 98.96 -1.65
C PHE A 279 26.09 100.13 -1.55
N GLY A 280 26.13 100.88 -0.45
CA GLY A 280 25.14 101.92 -0.15
C GLY A 280 23.72 101.35 -0.09
N HIS A 281 22.81 101.92 -0.86
CA HIS A 281 21.41 101.48 -0.97
C HIS A 281 21.15 100.49 -2.10
N TYR A 282 22.21 99.88 -2.65
CA TYR A 282 22.11 98.96 -3.77
C TYR A 282 22.71 97.59 -3.45
N LEU A 283 22.12 96.56 -4.05
CA LEU A 283 22.62 95.18 -4.06
C LEU A 283 23.11 94.81 -5.46
N TYR A 284 24.29 94.23 -5.51
CA TYR A 284 24.91 93.64 -6.68
C TYR A 284 24.76 92.13 -6.60
N TYR A 285 23.97 91.55 -7.50
CA TYR A 285 23.81 90.10 -7.64
C TYR A 285 24.79 89.61 -8.70
N ASN A 286 25.80 88.85 -8.27
CA ASN A 286 26.69 88.13 -9.17
C ASN A 286 26.02 86.82 -9.57
N LEU A 287 25.76 86.66 -10.87
CA LEU A 287 25.09 85.47 -11.41
C LEU A 287 26.07 84.60 -12.20
N MET A 288 25.81 83.30 -12.35
CA MET A 288 26.58 82.38 -13.19
C MET A 288 26.42 82.71 -14.66
N SER A 289 25.18 82.97 -15.10
CA SER A 289 24.80 83.20 -16.50
C SER A 289 25.43 84.44 -17.18
N ARG A 290 25.98 85.39 -16.41
CA ARG A 290 26.44 86.69 -16.96
C ARG A 290 27.71 87.24 -16.31
N LYS A 291 28.44 88.08 -17.05
CA LYS A 291 29.68 88.74 -16.56
C LYS A 291 29.43 89.99 -15.73
N LYS A 292 28.40 90.79 -16.06
CA LYS A 292 28.06 92.01 -15.31
C LYS A 292 27.03 91.70 -14.23
N PRO A 293 27.16 92.18 -12.99
CA PRO A 293 26.17 91.96 -11.93
C PRO A 293 24.82 92.59 -12.24
N TYR A 294 23.76 92.08 -11.61
CA TYR A 294 22.46 92.75 -11.56
C TYR A 294 22.43 93.78 -10.44
N LEU A 295 21.81 94.93 -10.67
CA LEU A 295 21.72 96.01 -9.69
C LEU A 295 20.26 96.23 -9.29
N GLU A 296 20.00 96.25 -7.99
CA GLU A 296 18.69 96.54 -7.41
C GLU A 296 18.83 97.48 -6.21
N ARG A 297 17.87 98.40 -6.03
CA ARG A 297 17.78 99.22 -4.82
C ARG A 297 17.11 98.41 -3.71
N ASN A 298 17.91 97.81 -2.82
CA ASN A 298 17.44 96.89 -1.78
C ASN A 298 18.48 96.77 -0.64
N THR A 299 18.16 96.09 0.45
CA THR A 299 19.08 95.83 1.58
C THR A 299 19.36 94.34 1.76
N LEU A 300 20.56 93.98 2.26
CA LEU A 300 20.89 92.57 2.52
C LEU A 300 19.94 91.94 3.55
N LYS A 301 19.42 92.75 4.49
CA LYS A 301 18.46 92.29 5.50
C LYS A 301 17.14 91.87 4.86
N GLU A 302 16.63 92.67 3.93
CA GLU A 302 15.38 92.38 3.21
C GLU A 302 15.52 91.21 2.24
N ILE A 303 16.66 91.08 1.55
CA ILE A 303 16.85 89.94 0.65
C ILE A 303 17.08 88.63 1.42
N SER A 304 17.73 88.70 2.59
CA SER A 304 17.98 87.53 3.43
C SER A 304 16.71 86.85 3.92
N SER A 305 15.61 87.57 4.09
CA SER A 305 14.33 86.98 4.50
C SER A 305 13.56 86.34 3.34
N LYS A 306 13.89 86.71 2.11
CA LYS A 306 13.27 86.19 0.88
C LYS A 306 13.99 84.97 0.31
N LEU A 307 15.28 84.82 0.61
CA LEU A 307 16.11 83.72 0.10
C LEU A 307 16.09 82.50 1.03
N PRO A 308 16.17 81.27 0.47
CA PRO A 308 16.21 80.05 1.27
C PRO A 308 17.51 79.99 2.08
N LYS A 309 17.37 79.95 3.42
CA LYS A 309 18.50 79.88 4.36
C LYS A 309 19.34 78.61 4.22
N SER A 310 18.80 77.58 3.57
CA SER A 310 19.54 76.35 3.23
C SER A 310 20.66 76.60 2.21
N ASN A 311 20.49 77.59 1.33
CA ASN A 311 21.41 77.81 0.21
C ASN A 311 22.18 79.12 0.38
N PHE A 312 21.58 80.15 0.97
CA PHE A 312 22.22 81.47 1.10
C PHE A 312 22.68 81.75 2.52
N ILE A 313 23.94 82.14 2.66
CA ILE A 313 24.54 82.51 3.95
C ILE A 313 25.30 83.82 3.87
N GLN A 314 25.13 84.66 4.89
CA GLN A 314 25.87 85.90 5.00
C GLN A 314 27.28 85.62 5.57
N ILE A 315 28.32 86.10 4.89
CA ILE A 315 29.74 85.89 5.30
C ILE A 315 30.42 87.18 5.75
N HIS A 316 29.82 88.33 5.44
CA HIS A 316 30.30 89.67 5.81
C HIS A 316 29.10 90.60 5.99
N ARG A 317 29.27 91.72 6.71
CA ARG A 317 28.21 92.76 6.85
C ARG A 317 27.66 93.28 5.51
N SER A 318 28.42 93.10 4.43
CA SER A 318 28.10 93.54 3.08
C SER A 318 28.12 92.43 2.02
N HIS A 319 28.28 91.15 2.40
CA HIS A 319 28.31 90.04 1.44
C HIS A 319 27.54 88.83 1.94
N MET A 320 26.72 88.28 1.05
CA MET A 320 26.04 87.01 1.16
C MET A 320 26.44 86.13 -0.02
N ILE A 321 26.59 84.84 0.20
CA ILE A 321 27.00 83.88 -0.83
C ILE A 321 25.99 82.75 -0.90
N ASN A 322 25.93 82.10 -2.05
CA ASN A 322 25.24 80.84 -2.21
C ASN A 322 26.22 79.69 -1.97
N LEU A 323 25.88 78.84 -1.00
CA LEU A 323 26.66 77.69 -0.61
C LEU A 323 26.86 76.69 -1.75
N LEU A 324 25.91 76.58 -2.69
CA LEU A 324 26.03 75.74 -3.88
C LEU A 324 27.18 76.15 -4.80
N HIS A 325 27.63 77.41 -4.72
CA HIS A 325 28.72 77.93 -5.54
C HIS A 325 30.06 78.00 -4.82
N VAL A 326 30.15 77.53 -3.57
CA VAL A 326 31.41 77.47 -2.83
C VAL A 326 32.27 76.34 -3.38
N LYS A 327 33.47 76.67 -3.87
CA LYS A 327 34.45 75.70 -4.35
C LYS A 327 35.41 75.23 -3.26
N SER A 328 35.90 76.16 -2.45
CA SER A 328 36.83 75.85 -1.36
C SER A 328 36.81 76.94 -0.29
N PHE A 329 37.29 76.58 0.90
CA PHE A 329 37.50 77.52 2.00
C PHE A 329 38.87 77.27 2.64
N GLU A 330 39.77 78.24 2.53
CA GLU A 330 41.13 78.14 3.06
C GLU A 330 41.46 79.36 3.94
N GLY A 331 41.88 79.09 5.17
CA GLY A 331 42.15 80.10 6.20
C GLY A 331 40.89 80.90 6.60
N ASN A 332 40.66 82.01 5.91
CA ASN A 332 39.51 82.91 6.06
C ASN A 332 38.93 83.38 4.71
N VAL A 333 39.34 82.74 3.61
CA VAL A 333 38.92 83.10 2.26
C VAL A 333 38.07 81.98 1.70
N VAL A 334 36.86 82.32 1.29
CA VAL A 334 36.00 81.43 0.51
C VAL A 334 36.21 81.71 -0.97
N THR A 335 36.45 80.65 -1.73
CA THR A 335 36.54 80.71 -3.20
C THR A 335 35.20 80.26 -3.77
N LEU A 336 34.55 81.14 -4.52
CA LEU A 336 33.28 80.89 -5.18
C LEU A 336 33.49 80.48 -6.64
N SER A 337 32.38 80.10 -7.29
CA SER A 337 32.32 79.97 -8.74
C SER A 337 32.83 81.25 -9.43
N LYS A 338 33.46 81.11 -10.62
CA LYS A 338 34.21 82.16 -11.33
C LYS A 338 35.50 82.66 -10.65
N GLU A 339 36.06 81.87 -9.74
CA GLU A 339 37.30 82.19 -9.01
C GLU A 339 37.23 83.47 -8.16
N GLU A 340 36.01 83.89 -7.80
CA GLU A 340 35.79 85.05 -6.94
C GLU A 340 36.16 84.70 -5.49
N LYS A 341 37.08 85.46 -4.90
CA LYS A 341 37.58 85.23 -3.53
C LYS A 341 37.00 86.26 -2.58
N MET A 342 36.33 85.80 -1.52
CA MET A 342 35.74 86.65 -0.49
C MET A 342 36.28 86.31 0.90
N LYS A 343 36.56 87.32 1.72
CA LYS A 343 36.95 87.11 3.12
C LYS A 343 35.71 86.90 3.99
N VAL A 344 35.71 85.83 4.78
CA VAL A 344 34.68 85.58 5.79
C VAL A 344 35.05 86.36 7.05
N SER A 345 34.15 87.21 7.51
CA SER A 345 34.37 88.01 8.73
C SER A 345 34.32 87.15 9.99
N ARG A 346 35.06 87.55 11.03
CA ARG A 346 35.17 86.81 12.30
C ARG A 346 33.79 86.52 12.92
N THR A 347 32.87 87.48 12.87
CA THR A 347 31.52 87.37 13.42
C THR A 347 30.67 86.32 12.69
N PHE A 348 30.82 86.16 11.38
CA PHE A 348 30.00 85.25 10.56
C PHE A 348 30.67 83.88 10.34
N LYS A 349 31.95 83.74 10.71
CA LYS A 349 32.73 82.51 10.50
C LYS A 349 32.14 81.26 11.17
N PRO A 350 31.65 81.28 12.42
CA PRO A 350 31.08 80.07 13.06
C PRO A 350 29.87 79.54 12.28
N VAL A 351 28.92 80.42 11.97
CA VAL A 351 27.70 80.07 11.23
C VAL A 351 28.03 79.54 9.82
N PHE A 352 29.00 80.16 9.15
CA PHE A 352 29.48 79.67 7.85
C PHE A 352 30.11 78.28 7.93
N LEU A 353 30.96 78.02 8.94
CA LEU A 353 31.62 76.72 9.09
C LEU A 353 30.63 75.59 9.37
N ASP A 354 29.62 75.84 10.21
CA ASP A 354 28.58 74.85 10.51
C ASP A 354 27.78 74.51 9.25
N ALA A 355 27.39 75.52 8.46
CA ALA A 355 26.71 75.31 7.18
C ALA A 355 27.61 74.59 6.15
N PHE A 356 28.88 75.00 6.01
CA PHE A 356 29.83 74.40 5.07
C PHE A 356 30.10 72.92 5.38
N ARG A 357 30.26 72.56 6.67
CA ARG A 357 30.45 71.17 7.11
C ARG A 357 29.23 70.28 6.89
N SER A 358 28.02 70.85 6.85
CA SER A 358 26.80 70.08 6.58
C SER A 358 26.62 69.70 5.10
N LEU A 359 27.41 70.31 4.22
CA LEU A 359 27.37 70.11 2.77
C LEU A 359 28.47 69.18 2.24
N THR A 360 29.50 68.91 3.05
CA THR A 360 30.63 68.01 2.72
C THR A 360 30.51 66.77 3.58
#